data_AF-A0A7W7W6V1-F1
#
_entry.id   AF-A0A7W7W6V1-F1
#
_cell.length_a   1.000
_cell.length_b   1.000
_cell.length_c   1.000
_cell.angle_alpha   90.00
_cell.angle_beta   90.00
_cell.angle_gamma   90.00
#
_symmetry.space_group_name_H-M   'P 1'
#
loop_
_entity.id
_entity.type
_entity.pdbx_description
1 polymer ?
#
loop_
_entity_poly.entity_id
_entity_poly.type
_entity_poly.pdbx_seq_one_letter_code
_entity_poly.pdbx_strand_id
1 'polypeptide(L)' 'MAGRPPGAIIVDTRPEFQRRTAGEVSGAVVVERNHLEWRLDPGSDARIPEAGSPPV' A
#
# COMPACT_ATOMS: atom_id res chain seq x y z
N MET A 1 -13.67 14.90 -7.45
CA MET A 1 -12.89 13.67 -7.19
C MET A 1 -13.87 12.59 -6.76
N ALA A 2 -13.97 11.48 -7.49
CA ALA A 2 -14.75 10.34 -7.03
C ALA A 2 -14.08 9.75 -5.79
N GLY A 3 -14.86 9.43 -4.75
CA GLY A 3 -14.35 8.78 -3.55
C GLY A 3 -13.79 7.39 -3.88
N ARG A 4 -12.84 6.93 -3.07
CA ARG A 4 -12.30 5.57 -3.17
C ARG A 4 -13.45 4.55 -2.95
N PRO A 5 -13.57 3.49 -3.77
CA PRO A 5 -14.61 2.50 -3.57
C PRO A 5 -14.45 1.80 -2.22
N PRO A 6 -15.55 1.28 -1.63
CA PRO A 6 -15.48 0.51 -0.39
C PRO A 6 -14.48 -0.65 -0.53
N GLY A 7 -13.61 -0.80 0.47
CA GLY A 7 -12.62 -1.88 0.52
C GLY A 7 -11.33 -1.66 -0.29
N ALA A 8 -11.23 -0.62 -1.13
CA ALA A 8 -9.95 -0.29 -1.75
C ALA A 8 -8.98 0.38 -0.76
N ILE A 9 -7.67 0.23 -0.98
CA ILE A 9 -6.60 0.88 -0.21
C ILE A 9 -5.74 1.78 -1.10
N ILE A 10 -5.07 2.76 -0.51
CA ILE A 10 -4.03 3.55 -1.21
C ILE A 10 -2.68 3.00 -0.76
N VAL A 11 -1.81 2.67 -1.72
CA VAL A 11 -0.43 2.28 -1.44
C VAL A 11 0.48 3.42 -1.89
N ASP A 12 1.19 4.03 -0.94
CA ASP A 12 2.18 5.08 -1.24
C ASP A 12 3.55 4.43 -1.45
N THR A 13 4.04 4.48 -2.69
CA THR A 13 5.32 3.88 -3.08
C THR A 13 6.46 4.89 -3.12
N ARG A 14 6.20 6.13 -2.74
CA ARG A 14 7.21 7.20 -2.80
C ARG A 14 8.29 6.93 -1.75
N PRO A 15 9.57 7.19 -2.08
CA PRO A 15 10.64 7.15 -1.09
C PRO A 15 10.38 8.17 0.02
N GLU A 16 10.90 7.88 1.22
CA GLU A 16 10.65 8.68 2.43
C GLU A 16 10.90 10.19 2.22
N PHE A 17 11.99 10.56 1.54
CA PHE A 17 12.34 11.96 1.34
C PHE A 17 11.26 12.73 0.55
N GLN A 18 10.60 12.09 -0.42
CA GLN A 18 9.51 12.70 -1.17
C GLN A 18 8.27 12.91 -0.28
N ARG A 19 7.97 11.95 0.61
CA ARG A 19 6.86 12.07 1.57
C ARG A 19 7.12 13.17 2.60
N ARG A 20 8.35 13.28 3.10
CA ARG A 20 8.75 14.35 4.01
C ARG A 20 8.59 15.75 3.38
N THR A 21 8.90 15.89 2.09
CA THR A 21 8.79 17.19 1.39
C THR A 21 7.36 17.49 0.93
N ALA A 22 6.64 16.51 0.38
CA ALA A 22 5.33 16.72 -0.26
C ALA A 22 4.13 16.40 0.66
N GLY A 23 4.38 15.85 1.85
CA GLY A 23 3.35 15.38 2.77
C GLY A 23 2.91 13.93 2.49
N GLU A 24 2.24 13.36 3.49
CA GLU A 24 1.70 12.00 3.48
C GLU A 24 0.21 11.99 3.12
N VAL A 25 -0.20 10.92 2.43
CA VAL A 25 -1.62 10.69 2.14
C VAL A 25 -2.25 9.99 3.34
N SER A 26 -3.24 10.63 3.97
CA SER A 26 -3.93 10.05 5.13
C SER A 26 -4.57 8.71 4.77
N GLY A 27 -4.29 7.68 5.58
CA GLY A 27 -4.80 6.32 5.38
C GLY A 27 -4.13 5.54 4.25
N ALA A 28 -3.05 6.05 3.66
CA ALA A 28 -2.22 5.27 2.75
C ALA A 28 -1.28 4.33 3.52
N VAL A 29 -1.11 3.12 2.99
CA VAL A 29 -0.09 2.17 3.45
C VAL A 29 1.19 2.47 2.69
N VAL A 30 2.28 2.74 3.41
CA VAL A 30 3.58 3.01 2.78
C VAL A 30 4.25 1.67 2.44
N VAL A 31 4.48 1.45 1.16
CA VAL A 31 5.27 0.32 0.65
C VAL A 31 6.23 0.88 -0.37
N GLU A 32 7.49 1.07 0.02
CA GLU A 32 8.49 1.58 -0.92
C GLU A 32 8.55 0.74 -2.19
N ARG A 33 8.82 1.38 -3.32
CA ARG A 33 8.74 0.75 -4.64
C ARG A 33 9.52 -0.57 -4.73
N ASN A 34 10.68 -0.63 -4.10
CA ASN A 34 11.50 -1.84 -4.11
C ASN A 34 10.82 -3.00 -3.40
N HIS A 35 9.92 -2.77 -2.43
CA HIS A 35 9.27 -3.81 -1.67
C HIS A 35 7.90 -4.26 -2.21
N LEU A 36 7.44 -3.64 -3.30
CA LEU A 36 6.05 -3.70 -3.70
C LEU A 36 5.61 -5.12 -4.08
N GLU A 37 6.43 -5.82 -4.85
CA GLU A 37 6.10 -7.12 -5.42
C GLU A 37 5.84 -8.16 -4.34
N TRP A 38 6.68 -8.22 -3.30
CA TRP A 38 6.51 -9.17 -2.20
C TRP A 38 5.53 -8.70 -1.13
N ARG A 39 5.40 -7.38 -0.91
CA ARG A 39 4.44 -6.88 0.07
C ARG A 39 3.00 -7.02 -0.40
N LEU A 40 2.75 -7.01 -1.71
CA LEU A 40 1.41 -7.08 -2.29
C LEU A 40 1.08 -8.44 -2.93
N ASP A 41 1.99 -9.41 -2.92
CA ASP A 41 1.70 -10.78 -3.32
C ASP A 41 0.97 -11.53 -2.19
N PRO A 42 -0.27 -12.03 -2.39
CA PRO A 42 -1.00 -12.81 -1.39
C PRO A 42 -0.29 -14.10 -0.96
N GLY A 43 0.57 -14.65 -1.82
CA GLY A 43 1.37 -15.84 -1.54
C GLY A 43 2.66 -15.58 -0.76
N SER A 44 3.06 -14.32 -0.59
CA SER A 44 4.30 -13.99 0.10
C SER A 44 4.14 -14.09 1.62
N ASP A 45 5.15 -14.66 2.28
CA ASP A 45 5.28 -14.63 3.74
C ASP A 45 5.49 -13.21 4.28
N ALA A 46 6.04 -12.32 3.46
CA ALA A 46 6.33 -10.94 3.82
C ALA A 46 5.19 -9.96 3.46
N ARG A 47 4.03 -10.45 3.01
CA ARG A 47 2.91 -9.62 2.57
C ARG A 47 2.36 -8.73 3.68
N ILE A 48 1.75 -7.61 3.30
CA ILE A 48 0.95 -6.82 4.23
C ILE A 48 -0.39 -7.53 4.52
N PRO A 49 -1.02 -7.29 5.68
CA PRO A 49 -2.30 -7.88 6.02
C PRO A 49 -3.39 -7.66 4.95
N GLU A 50 -3.39 -6.47 4.34
CA GLU A 50 -4.37 -6.06 3.33
C GLU A 50 -4.20 -6.78 1.98
N ALA A 51 -3.04 -7.41 1.74
CA ALA A 51 -2.77 -8.21 0.54
C ALA A 51 -3.16 -9.68 0.72
N GLY A 52 -3.76 -10.06 1.86
CA GLY A 52 -4.33 -11.39 2.04
C GLY A 52 -5.48 -11.65 1.07
N SER A 53 -5.57 -12.87 0.53
CA SER A 53 -6.81 -13.30 -0.11
C SER A 53 -7.95 -13.35 0.92
N PRO A 54 -9.15 -12.88 0.59
CA PRO A 54 -10.32 -13.16 1.42
C PRO A 54 -10.50 -14.68 1.52
N PRO A 55 -11.01 -15.18 2.66
CA PRO A 55 -11.33 -16.60 2.78
C PRO A 55 -12.30 -17.00 1.67
N VAL A 56 -12.03 -18.15 1.03
CA VAL A 56 -12.91 -18.81 0.05
C VAL A 56 -14.22 -19.24 0.72
#